data_AF-A0A971SDB1-F1
#
_entry.id   AF-A0A971SDB1-F1
#
_cell.length_a   1.000
_cell.length_b   1.000
_cell.length_c   1.000
_cell.angle_alpha   90.00
_cell.angle_beta   90.00
_cell.angle_gamma   90.00
#
_symmetry.space_group_name_H-M   'P 1'
#
loop_
_entity.id
_entity.type
_entity.pdbx_description
1 polymer ?
#
loop_
_entity_poly.entity_id
_entity_poly.type
_entity_poly.pdbx_seq_one_letter_code
_entity_poly.pdbx_strand_id
1 'polypeptide(L)'
;MKKYDNIYCFINDYENKVGDFYFSHDSLKFFGERVSEMRIFKNTVKITDNMDEKRECYILSSLQRNYPSGAKRSYSYFDCETLKRVFIKE
;
A
#
# COMPACT_ATOMS: atom_id res chain seq x y z
N MET A 1 -5.67 -9.06 -13.89
CA MET A 1 -5.29 -8.15 -12.78
C MET A 1 -5.51 -6.72 -13.22
N LYS A 2 -6.18 -5.90 -12.40
CA LYS A 2 -6.51 -4.52 -12.74
C LYS A 2 -5.23 -3.67 -12.75
N LYS A 3 -5.08 -2.79 -13.73
CA LYS A 3 -4.01 -1.79 -13.72
C LYS A 3 -4.57 -0.49 -13.16
N TYR A 4 -3.80 0.18 -12.32
CA TYR A 4 -4.17 1.47 -11.74
C TYR A 4 -3.31 2.56 -12.37
N ASP A 5 -3.95 3.47 -13.10
CA ASP A 5 -3.26 4.59 -13.74
C ASP A 5 -2.90 5.70 -12.75
N ASN A 6 -3.63 5.79 -11.65
CA ASN A 6 -3.37 6.74 -10.58
C ASN A 6 -3.74 6.15 -9.21
N ILE A 7 -3.25 6.80 -8.16
CA ILE A 7 -3.45 6.36 -6.77
C ILE A 7 -4.92 6.47 -6.32
N TYR A 8 -5.68 7.45 -6.81
CA TYR A 8 -7.06 7.66 -6.39
C TYR A 8 -7.97 6.51 -6.84
N CYS A 9 -7.75 5.96 -8.03
CA CYS A 9 -8.45 4.76 -8.49
C CYS A 9 -8.14 3.55 -7.60
N PHE A 10 -6.89 3.42 -7.14
CA PHE A 10 -6.50 2.35 -6.22
C PHE A 10 -7.17 2.51 -4.85
N ILE A 11 -7.10 3.71 -4.28
CA ILE A 11 -7.74 4.01 -2.98
C ILE A 11 -9.24 3.77 -3.06
N ASN A 12 -9.92 4.23 -4.11
CA ASN A 12 -11.35 4.01 -4.25
C ASN A 12 -11.71 2.51 -4.29
N ASP A 13 -10.97 1.69 -5.04
CA ASP A 13 -11.18 0.24 -5.04
C ASP A 13 -10.89 -0.38 -3.67
N TYR A 14 -9.85 0.08 -2.99
CA TYR A 14 -9.47 -0.38 -1.65
C TYR A 14 -10.57 -0.08 -0.63
N GLU A 15 -11.08 1.15 -0.59
CA GLU A 15 -12.14 1.57 0.34
C GLU A 15 -13.45 0.79 0.08
N ASN A 16 -13.78 0.49 -1.18
CA ASN A 16 -14.96 -0.30 -1.51
C ASN A 16 -14.83 -1.79 -1.17
N LYS A 17 -13.60 -2.33 -1.15
CA LYS A 17 -13.35 -3.77 -1.02
C LYS A 17 -12.91 -4.19 0.38
N VAL A 18 -12.06 -3.38 1.00
CA VAL A 18 -11.48 -3.62 2.33
C VAL A 18 -12.14 -2.69 3.34
N GLY A 19 -12.17 -1.38 3.05
CA GLY A 19 -12.84 -0.38 3.88
C GLY A 19 -12.27 -0.23 5.29
N ASP A 20 -10.95 -0.39 5.45
CA ASP A 20 -10.26 -0.12 6.72
C ASP A 20 -9.67 1.31 6.76
N PHE A 21 -8.97 1.64 7.85
CA PHE A 21 -8.47 3.00 8.07
C PHE A 21 -7.15 3.33 7.35
N TYR A 22 -6.58 2.45 6.52
CA TYR A 22 -5.23 2.63 5.97
C TYR A 22 -5.05 3.99 5.25
N PHE A 23 -6.00 4.39 4.40
CA PHE A 23 -5.97 5.67 3.68
C PHE A 23 -6.75 6.79 4.39
N SER A 24 -7.17 6.57 5.64
CA SER A 24 -7.90 7.59 6.41
C SER A 24 -7.03 8.82 6.67
N HIS A 25 -7.67 9.99 6.78
CA HIS A 25 -6.97 11.25 7.06
C HIS A 25 -6.08 11.15 8.29
N ASP A 26 -6.56 10.51 9.36
CA ASP A 26 -5.83 10.38 10.62
C ASP A 26 -4.63 9.45 10.50
N SER A 27 -4.76 8.31 9.81
CA SER A 27 -3.62 7.41 9.56
C SER A 27 -2.54 8.08 8.70
N LEU A 28 -2.93 8.79 7.65
CA LEU A 28 -1.97 9.51 6.80
C LEU A 28 -1.30 10.65 7.57
N LYS A 29 -2.06 11.42 8.36
CA LYS A 29 -1.52 12.50 9.20
C LYS A 29 -0.54 11.99 10.23
N PHE A 30 -0.82 10.84 10.86
CA PHE A 30 0.06 10.21 11.83
C PHE A 30 1.46 9.96 11.24
N PHE A 31 1.53 9.33 10.06
CA PHE A 31 2.81 9.07 9.38
C PHE A 31 3.36 10.28 8.59
N GLY A 32 2.61 11.38 8.50
CA GLY A 32 2.97 12.55 7.70
C GLY A 32 2.93 12.26 6.19
N GLU A 33 2.08 11.34 5.76
CA GLU A 33 1.89 10.92 4.37
C GLU A 33 0.87 11.83 3.65
N ARG A 34 1.04 11.95 2.33
CA ARG A 34 0.11 12.67 1.46
C ARG A 34 -0.24 11.78 0.27
N VAL A 35 -1.53 11.66 -0.06
CA VAL A 35 -1.99 10.87 -1.22
C VAL A 35 -1.33 11.36 -2.51
N SER A 36 -1.15 12.67 -2.68
CA SER A 36 -0.48 13.25 -3.86
C SER A 36 0.99 12.84 -4.02
N GLU A 37 1.64 12.40 -2.94
CA GLU A 37 3.03 11.90 -2.93
C GLU A 37 3.11 10.36 -3.01
N MET A 38 1.97 9.67 -3.00
CA MET A 38 1.91 8.21 -3.14
C MET A 38 1.99 7.78 -4.60
N ARG A 39 2.61 6.64 -4.85
CA ARG A 39 2.74 6.05 -6.20
C ARG A 39 2.45 4.56 -6.15
N ILE A 40 1.47 4.13 -6.94
CA ILE A 40 1.23 2.71 -7.22
C ILE A 40 2.11 2.29 -8.41
N PHE A 41 2.85 1.20 -8.27
CA PHE A 41 3.74 0.72 -9.31
C PHE A 41 2.93 0.00 -10.40
N LYS A 42 3.35 0.13 -11.65
CA LYS A 42 2.68 -0.52 -12.80
C LYS A 42 2.84 -2.04 -12.80
N ASN A 43 3.96 -2.51 -12.25
CA ASN A 43 4.28 -3.92 -12.17
C ASN A 43 3.86 -4.46 -10.81
N THR A 44 3.51 -5.73 -10.79
CA THR A 44 3.29 -6.51 -9.57
C THR A 44 4.51 -7.35 -9.25
N VAL A 45 4.55 -7.83 -8.02
CA VAL A 45 5.60 -8.71 -7.54
C VAL A 45 5.00 -9.93 -6.87
N LYS A 46 5.69 -11.06 -6.98
CA LYS A 46 5.39 -12.25 -6.18
C LYS A 46 6.22 -12.19 -4.92
N ILE A 47 5.57 -12.15 -3.77
CA ILE A 47 6.21 -12.18 -2.45
C ILE A 47 5.68 -13.36 -1.64
N THR A 48 6.52 -13.87 -0.74
CA THR A 48 6.10 -14.86 0.25
C THR A 48 5.65 -14.10 1.50
N ASP A 49 4.41 -14.34 1.92
CA ASP A 49 3.89 -13.74 3.14
C ASP A 49 4.44 -14.43 4.40
N ASN A 50 4.09 -13.90 5.56
CA ASN A 50 4.51 -14.46 6.86
C ASN A 50 3.91 -15.85 7.18
N MET A 51 2.97 -16.34 6.37
CA MET A 51 2.38 -17.68 6.47
C MET A 51 2.96 -18.66 5.44
N ASP A 52 4.08 -18.29 4.79
CA ASP A 52 4.73 -19.06 3.72
C ASP A 52 3.87 -19.24 2.45
N GLU A 53 2.84 -18.40 2.26
CA GLU A 53 2.03 -18.40 1.05
C GLU A 53 2.58 -17.43 0.01
N LYS A 54 2.56 -17.84 -1.26
CA LYS A 54 2.98 -16.98 -2.38
C LYS A 54 1.81 -16.10 -2.80
N ARG A 55 2.00 -14.78 -2.70
CA ARG A 55 1.02 -13.76 -3.09
C ARG A 55 1.54 -12.93 -4.25
N GLU A 56 0.65 -12.59 -5.19
CA GLU A 56 0.95 -11.56 -6.19
C GLU A 56 0.42 -10.22 -5.69
N CYS A 57 1.27 -9.20 -5.63
CA CYS A 57 0.98 -7.94 -4.95
C CYS A 57 1.25 -6.70 -5.81
N TYR A 58 0.39 -5.70 -5.67
CA TYR A 58 0.69 -4.32 -6.05
C TYR A 58 1.66 -3.71 -5.04
N ILE A 59 2.55 -2.83 -5.52
CA ILE A 59 3.47 -2.07 -4.68
C ILE A 59 3.01 -0.63 -4.60
N LEU A 60 2.73 -0.17 -3.39
CA LEU A 60 2.47 1.22 -3.08
C LEU A 60 3.70 1.84 -2.43
N SER A 61 4.20 2.93 -3.00
CA SER A 61 5.22 3.76 -2.40
C SER A 61 4.60 4.99 -1.76
N SER A 62 4.99 5.31 -0.53
CA SER A 62 4.57 6.51 0.21
C SER A 62 5.77 7.20 0.87
N LEU A 63 5.67 8.51 1.10
CA LEU A 63 6.67 9.26 1.86
C LEU A 63 6.19 9.46 3.30
N GLN A 64 6.81 8.76 4.25
CA GLN A 64 6.52 8.86 5.68
C GLN A 64 7.45 9.90 6.30
N ARG A 65 6.94 11.11 6.52
CA ARG A 65 7.73 12.23 7.06
C ARG A 65 7.95 12.12 8.57
N ASN A 66 6.98 11.52 9.27
CA ASN A 66 6.98 11.39 10.72
C ASN A 66 7.44 9.99 11.17
N TYR A 67 8.20 9.27 10.33
CA TYR A 67 8.69 7.95 10.71
C TYR A 67 9.71 8.08 11.86
N PRO A 68 9.70 7.18 12.88
CA PRO A 68 10.51 7.34 14.09
C PRO A 68 12.02 7.51 13.87
N SER A 69 12.58 6.92 12.82
CA SER A 69 14.01 7.02 12.48
C SER A 69 14.33 8.11 11.45
N GLY A 70 13.44 9.08 11.27
CA GLY A 70 13.54 10.14 10.27
C GLY A 70 12.77 9.82 8.99
N ALA A 71 12.53 10.87 8.19
CA ALA A 71 11.71 10.79 7.00
C ALA A 71 12.23 9.75 6.01
N LYS A 72 11.35 8.84 5.57
CA LYS A 72 11.73 7.75 4.65
C LYS A 72 10.65 7.43 3.64
N ARG A 73 11.06 6.83 2.52
CA ARG A 73 10.14 6.18 1.59
C ARG A 73 9.74 4.81 2.14
N SER A 74 8.45 4.55 2.25
CA SER A 74 7.90 3.26 2.65
C SER A 74 7.31 2.55 1.43
N TYR A 75 7.35 1.21 1.45
CA TYR A 75 6.78 0.35 0.41
C TYR A 75 5.81 -0.62 1.08
N SER A 76 4.54 -0.52 0.72
CA SER A 76 3.48 -1.40 1.19
C SER A 76 3.02 -2.30 0.05
N TYR A 77 2.73 -3.55 0.38
CA TYR A 77 2.32 -4.58 -0.57
C TYR A 77 0.85 -4.90 -0.36
N PHE A 78 0.09 -4.94 -1.44
CA PHE A 78 -1.34 -5.22 -1.41
C PHE A 78 -1.65 -6.37 -2.35
N ASP A 79 -2.27 -7.41 -1.82
CA ASP A 79 -2.65 -8.60 -2.58
C ASP A 79 -3.57 -8.22 -3.76
N CYS A 80 -3.29 -8.76 -4.94
CA CYS A 80 -3.96 -8.32 -6.16
C CYS A 80 -5.42 -8.77 -6.24
N GLU A 81 -5.77 -9.82 -5.51
CA GLU A 81 -7.11 -10.40 -5.48
C GLU A 81 -7.97 -9.81 -4.38
N THR A 82 -7.41 -9.54 -3.21
CA THR A 82 -8.16 -9.11 -2.01
C THR A 82 -7.97 -7.63 -1.70
N LEU A 83 -6.92 -6.99 -2.24
CA LEU A 83 -6.42 -5.66 -1.85
C LEU A 83 -6.02 -5.54 -0.37
N LYS A 84 -5.98 -6.65 0.38
CA LYS A 84 -5.49 -6.63 1.75
C LYS A 84 -3.99 -6.43 1.77
N ARG A 85 -3.51 -5.75 2.81
CA ARG A 85 -2.08 -5.53 3.00
C ARG A 85 -1.38 -6.86 3.30
N VAL A 86 -0.26 -7.09 2.62
CA VAL A 86 0.58 -8.29 2.78
C VAL A 86 1.86 -7.89 3.49
N PHE A 87 2.25 -8.67 4.48
CA PHE A 87 3.49 -8.47 5.24
C PHE A 87 4.53 -9.47 4.75
N ILE A 88 5.67 -8.94 4.28
CA ILE A 88 6.79 -9.76 3.84
C ILE A 88 7.44 -10.38 5.08
N LYS A 89 7.80 -11.66 4.98
CA LYS A 89 8.65 -12.36 5.95
C LYS A 89 10.06 -11.77 5.89
N GLU A 90 10.50 -11.12 6.97
CA GLU A 90 11.88 -10.62 7.12
C GLU A 90 12.91 -11.76 7.18
#